data_AF-A0A956SH05-F1
#
_entry.id   AF-A0A956SH05-F1
#
_cell.length_a   1.000
_cell.length_b   1.000
_cell.length_c   1.000
_cell.angle_alpha   90.00
_cell.angle_beta   90.00
_cell.angle_gamma   90.00
#
_symmetry.space_group_name_H-M   'P 1'
#
loop_
_entity.id
_entity.type
_entity.pdbx_description
1 polymer ?
#
loop_
_entity_poly.entity_id
_entity_poly.type
_entity_poly.pdbx_seq_one_letter_code
_entity_poly.pdbx_strand_id
1 'polypeptide(L)'
;MTRAEMDARGWQEVDIVFVTGDAYVDHPSFAMAILGRLLEAAGYRVALLSQPDWKTADPWRTFGRPRLFFGVSAGNMDSMI
;
A
#
# COMPACT_ATOMS: atom_id res chain seq x y z
N MET A 1 -5.59 -3.65 0.92
CA MET A 1 -6.74 -2.98 1.55
C MET A 1 -7.41 -2.09 0.52
N THR A 2 -8.72 -2.22 0.26
CA THR A 2 -9.50 -1.37 -0.65
C THR A 2 -10.11 -0.17 0.09
N ARG A 3 -10.62 0.82 -0.64
CA ARG A 3 -11.39 1.93 -0.04
C ARG A 3 -12.61 1.42 0.74
N ALA A 4 -13.32 0.42 0.21
CA ALA A 4 -14.46 -0.18 0.88
C ALA A 4 -14.07 -0.86 2.22
N GLU A 5 -12.89 -1.49 2.27
CA GLU A 5 -12.37 -2.07 3.51
C GLU A 5 -11.98 -1.00 4.54
N MET A 6 -11.49 0.18 4.11
CA MET A 6 -11.30 1.32 5.02
C MET A 6 -12.62 1.78 5.63
N ASP A 7 -13.64 1.96 4.78
CA ASP A 7 -14.95 2.42 5.22
C ASP A 7 -15.59 1.39 6.18
N ALA A 8 -15.48 0.10 5.89
CA ALA A 8 -15.93 -0.98 6.77
C ALA A 8 -15.20 -1.02 8.12
N ARG A 9 -13.93 -0.59 8.17
CA ARG A 9 -13.15 -0.45 9.41
C ARG A 9 -13.39 0.89 10.11
N GLY A 10 -14.24 1.77 9.56
CA GLY A 10 -14.49 3.11 10.09
C GLY A 10 -13.30 4.06 9.94
N TRP A 11 -12.34 3.75 9.06
CA TRP A 11 -11.13 4.53 8.88
C TRP A 11 -11.37 5.70 7.94
N GLN A 12 -11.32 6.92 8.48
CA GLN A 12 -11.42 8.16 7.70
C GLN A 12 -10.13 8.45 6.90
N GLU A 13 -9.01 7.91 7.35
CA GLU A 13 -7.69 8.07 6.72
C GLU A 13 -6.82 6.85 7.05
N VAL A 14 -5.72 6.69 6.30
CA VAL A 14 -4.66 5.73 6.59
C VAL A 14 -3.39 6.43 7.07
N ASP A 15 -2.56 5.71 7.82
CA ASP A 15 -1.29 6.24 8.28
C ASP A 15 -0.25 6.17 7.17
N ILE A 16 -0.19 5.04 6.46
CA ILE A 16 0.83 4.73 5.47
C ILE A 16 0.16 4.13 4.24
N VAL A 17 0.57 4.58 3.05
CA VAL A 17 0.22 3.92 1.79
C VAL A 17 1.49 3.36 1.18
N PHE A 18 1.60 2.04 1.13
CA PHE A 18 2.64 1.40 0.33
C PHE A 18 2.25 1.38 -1.14
N VAL A 19 3.20 1.68 -2.01
CA VAL A 19 3.05 1.63 -3.46
C VAL A 19 4.09 0.68 -4.01
N THR A 20 3.65 -0.28 -4.82
CA THR A 20 4.54 -1.28 -5.42
C THR A 20 4.28 -1.41 -6.92
N GLY A 21 5.34 -1.49 -7.72
CA GLY A 21 5.27 -1.82 -9.16
C GLY A 21 4.96 -3.29 -9.45
N ASP A 22 5.03 -4.14 -8.42
CA ASP A 22 4.74 -5.57 -8.49
C ASP A 22 3.33 -5.88 -7.95
N ALA A 23 2.79 -7.04 -8.34
CA ALA A 23 1.54 -7.52 -7.78
C ALA A 23 1.69 -7.75 -6.27
N TYR A 24 0.64 -7.46 -5.51
CA TYR A 24 0.65 -7.80 -4.10
C TYR A 24 0.38 -9.29 -3.91
N VAL A 25 1.31 -9.96 -3.25
CA VAL A 25 1.12 -11.30 -2.71
C VAL A 25 1.45 -11.25 -1.23
N ASP A 26 0.50 -11.68 -0.40
CA ASP A 26 0.67 -11.78 1.04
C ASP A 26 1.52 -13.01 1.39
N HIS A 27 2.82 -12.92 1.11
CA HIS A 27 3.79 -14.00 1.25
C HIS A 27 5.06 -13.49 1.95
N PRO A 28 5.68 -14.27 2.85
CA PRO A 28 6.86 -13.84 3.61
C PRO A 28 8.11 -13.56 2.74
N SER A 29 8.12 -13.92 1.47
CA SER A 29 9.21 -13.51 0.55
C SER A 29 9.00 -12.13 -0.07
N PHE A 30 7.88 -11.46 0.20
CA PHE A 30 7.54 -10.15 -0.37
C PHE A 30 7.76 -9.08 0.70
N ALA A 31 8.68 -8.15 0.43
CA ALA A 31 9.03 -7.11 1.42
C ALA A 31 7.82 -6.29 1.86
N MET A 32 6.93 -5.93 0.93
CA MET A 32 5.71 -5.17 1.23
C MET A 32 4.74 -5.93 2.15
N ALA A 33 4.67 -7.26 2.04
CA ALA A 33 3.83 -8.06 2.94
C ALA A 33 4.40 -8.05 4.36
N ILE A 34 5.72 -8.28 4.51
CA ILE A 34 6.37 -8.23 5.83
C ILE A 34 6.23 -6.84 6.48
N LEU A 35 6.56 -5.78 5.73
CA LEU A 35 6.49 -4.41 6.24
C LEU A 35 5.06 -4.00 6.59
N GLY A 36 4.09 -4.36 5.75
CA GLY A 36 2.67 -4.13 6.02
C GLY A 36 2.23 -4.79 7.32
N ARG A 37 2.47 -6.11 7.45
CA ARG A 37 2.14 -6.88 8.65
C ARG A 37 2.81 -6.33 9.92
N LEU A 38 4.08 -5.95 9.83
CA LEU A 38 4.84 -5.38 10.95
C LEU A 38 4.24 -4.05 11.42
N LEU A 39 3.91 -3.16 10.49
CA LEU A 39 3.33 -1.86 10.81
C LEU A 39 1.89 -2.00 11.31
N GLU A 40 1.09 -2.89 10.73
CA GLU A 40 -0.24 -3.22 11.24
C GLU A 40 -0.17 -3.77 12.67
N ALA A 41 0.77 -4.68 12.97
CA ALA A 41 0.99 -5.21 14.31
C ALA A 41 1.44 -4.13 15.32
N ALA A 42 2.13 -3.09 14.84
CA ALA A 42 2.48 -1.90 15.63
C ALA A 42 1.30 -0.90 15.77
N GLY A 43 0.12 -1.21 15.23
CA GLY A 43 -1.09 -0.42 15.38
C GLY A 43 -1.30 0.64 14.29
N TYR A 44 -0.51 0.63 13.22
CA TYR A 44 -0.69 1.55 12.09
C TYR A 44 -1.75 1.04 11.11
N ARG A 45 -2.47 2.00 10.51
CA ARG A 45 -3.41 1.78 9.41
C ARG A 45 -2.65 1.80 8.10
N VAL A 46 -2.43 0.63 7.50
CA VAL A 46 -1.62 0.47 6.29
C VAL A 46 -2.50 0.15 5.08
N ALA A 47 -2.42 0.98 4.05
CA ALA A 47 -2.96 0.67 2.73
C ALA A 47 -1.84 0.23 1.78
N LEU A 48 -2.24 -0.49 0.73
CA LEU A 48 -1.34 -0.94 -0.32
C LEU A 48 -1.96 -0.65 -1.69
N LEU A 49 -1.17 -0.03 -2.55
CA LEU A 49 -1.47 0.30 -3.93
C LEU A 49 -0.51 -0.47 -4.82
N SER A 50 -0.95 -1.60 -5.36
CA SER A 50 -0.15 -2.43 -6.26
C SER A 50 -0.44 -2.09 -7.72
N GLN A 51 0.62 -1.94 -8.51
CA GLN A 51 0.58 -1.68 -9.95
C GLN A 51 -0.39 -0.56 -10.34
N PRO A 52 -0.32 0.62 -9.70
CA PRO A 52 -1.22 1.71 -10.06
C PRO A 52 -1.02 2.11 -11.52
N ASP A 53 -2.11 2.44 -12.21
CA ASP A 53 -2.02 3.13 -13.49
C ASP A 53 -1.31 4.47 -13.31
N TRP A 54 -0.08 4.56 -13.80
CA TRP A 54 0.77 5.74 -13.67
C TRP A 54 0.44 6.84 -14.67
N LYS A 55 -0.45 6.58 -15.64
CA LYS A 55 -0.87 7.57 -16.63
C LYS A 55 -1.85 8.59 -16.07
N THR A 56 -2.40 8.35 -14.88
CA THR A 56 -3.37 9.22 -14.23
C THR A 56 -3.07 9.40 -12.74
N ALA A 57 -3.66 10.43 -12.15
CA ALA A 57 -3.53 10.71 -10.72
C ALA A 57 -4.54 9.90 -9.86
N ASP A 58 -5.48 9.18 -10.47
CA ASP A 58 -6.64 8.63 -9.76
C ASP A 58 -6.30 7.50 -8.78
N PRO A 59 -5.42 6.53 -9.11
CA PRO A 59 -5.01 5.49 -8.16
C PRO A 59 -4.35 6.05 -6.89
N TRP A 60 -3.62 7.16 -7.04
CA TRP A 60 -2.92 7.84 -5.94
C TRP A 60 -3.87 8.55 -4.97
N ARG A 61 -5.11 8.81 -5.42
CA ARG A 61 -6.14 9.49 -4.63
C ARG A 61 -7.07 8.50 -3.92
N THR A 62 -7.02 7.21 -4.23
CA THR A 62 -7.94 6.19 -3.71
C THR A 62 -8.07 6.20 -2.18
N PHE A 63 -6.95 6.41 -1.47
CA PHE A 63 -6.90 6.39 0.00
C PHE A 63 -6.82 7.78 0.64
N GLY A 64 -6.87 8.84 -0.17
CA GLY A 64 -6.59 10.20 0.28
C GLY A 64 -5.13 10.42 0.66
N ARG A 65 -4.85 11.52 1.35
CA ARG A 65 -3.50 11.83 1.87
C ARG A 65 -3.21 10.96 3.10
N PRO A 66 -2.13 10.17 3.13
CA PRO A 66 -1.74 9.44 4.34
C PRO A 66 -1.32 10.40 5.45
N ARG A 67 -1.60 10.04 6.70
CA ARG A 67 -1.22 10.83 7.89
C ARG A 67 0.31 10.91 8.04
N LEU A 68 1.04 9.86 7.69
CA LEU A 68 2.49 9.79 7.82
C LEU A 68 3.19 9.94 6.45
N PHE A 69 3.11 8.93 5.58
CA PHE A 69 3.84 8.96 4.30
C PHE A 69 3.34 7.95 3.27
N PHE A 70 3.83 8.11 2.03
CA PHE A 70 3.82 7.08 1.00
C PHE A 70 5.15 6.32 1.01
N GLY A 71 5.11 5.00 1.06
CA GLY A 71 6.31 4.15 0.91
C GLY A 71 6.32 3.52 -0.47
N VAL A 72 7.27 3.90 -1.32
CA VAL A 72 7.28 3.47 -2.74
C VAL A 72 8.42 2.47 -2.98
N SER A 73 8.10 1.37 -3.67
CA SER A 73 9.07 0.37 -4.11
C SER A 73 8.75 -0.11 -5.53
N ALA A 74 9.76 -0.52 -6.28
CA ALA A 74 9.56 -1.20 -7.57
C ALA A 74 8.95 -2.60 -7.40
N GLY A 75 9.05 -3.20 -6.21
CA GLY A 75 8.56 -4.54 -5.91
C GLY A 75 9.71 -5.55 -5.78
N ASN A 76 9.43 -6.85 -5.96
CA ASN A 76 10.46 -7.88 -5.83
C ASN A 76 11.13 -8.24 -7.16
N MET A 77 10.58 -7.78 -8.28
CA MET A 77 11.24 -7.93 -9.58
C MET A 77 12.43 -6.97 -9.68
N ASP A 78 13.52 -7.49 -10.27
CA ASP A 78 14.67 -6.69 -10.63
C ASP A 78 14.25 -5.62 -11.66
N SER A 79 14.72 -4.38 -11.45
CA SER A 79 14.57 -3.24 -12.35
C SER A 79 15.13 -3.43 -13.76
N MET A 80 15.89 -4.50 -14.01
CA MET A 80 16.36 -4.85 -15.36
C MET A 80 15.27 -5.46 -16.26
N ILE A 81 14.07 -5.72 -15.75
CA ILE A 81 12.91 -6.21 -16.49
C ILE A 81 11.80 -5.17 -16.49
#